data_AF-A0A2D8SYQ4-F1
#
_entry.id   AF-A0A2D8SYQ4-F1
#
_cell.length_a   1.000
_cell.length_b   1.000
_cell.length_c   1.000
_cell.angle_alpha   90.00
_cell.angle_beta   90.00
_cell.angle_gamma   90.00
#
_symmetry.space_group_name_H-M   'P 1'
#
loop_
_entity.id
_entity.type
_entity.pdbx_description
1 polymer ?
#
loop_
_entity_poly.entity_id
_entity_poly.type
_entity_poly.pdbx_seq_one_letter_code
_entity_poly.pdbx_strand_id
1 'polypeptide(L)'
;MGGSKKVRVAHELPTDRRKIIKKALEEHESEARHDWDRENEWKPVRFFRKIVKPGQSRTVQLPLLDVSLGDKWPIPITIIHGTRPGPVVTIVGALHGDELTGTSACTNLLSPKFLDTSGSLDPQGVAGTIRIAPLINLPGYREKSRYFPDGRDINRNFTGRPSGSTTSRVAHQVWKHLIKDTDVIIDLHAAAKGRSNMPQIRA
;
A
#
# COMPACT_ATOMS: atom_id res chain seq x y z
N MET A 1 1.93 -10.61 54.12
CA MET A 1 1.12 -10.83 52.91
C MET A 1 1.55 -9.82 51.85
N GLY A 2 2.52 -10.17 50.99
CA GLY A 2 3.05 -9.26 49.97
C GLY A 2 2.34 -9.48 48.64
N GLY A 3 1.37 -8.64 48.30
CA GLY A 3 0.72 -8.65 46.99
C GLY A 3 1.70 -8.20 45.92
N SER A 4 2.10 -9.11 45.02
CA SER A 4 2.90 -8.79 43.84
C SER A 4 2.14 -7.78 42.97
N LYS A 5 2.60 -6.52 42.96
CA LYS A 5 2.10 -5.50 42.04
C LYS A 5 2.55 -5.88 40.63
N LYS A 6 1.60 -6.37 39.83
CA LYS A 6 1.81 -6.69 38.41
C LYS A 6 2.25 -5.42 37.68
N VAL A 7 3.52 -5.36 37.28
CA VAL A 7 4.07 -4.27 36.47
C VAL A 7 3.41 -4.35 35.09
N ARG A 8 2.54 -3.40 34.77
CA ARG A 8 1.98 -3.29 33.42
C ARG A 8 3.04 -2.66 32.53
N VAL A 9 3.58 -3.44 31.61
CA VAL A 9 4.46 -2.92 30.56
C VAL A 9 3.60 -2.05 29.64
N ALA A 10 4.06 -0.85 29.28
CA ALA A 10 3.28 0.14 28.51
C ALA A 10 2.74 -0.37 27.14
N HIS A 11 3.21 -1.54 26.70
CA HIS A 11 2.88 -2.17 25.42
C HIS A 11 1.97 -3.41 25.58
N GLU A 12 1.56 -3.76 26.79
CA GLU A 12 0.62 -4.87 26.98
C GLU A 12 -0.76 -4.51 26.44
N LEU A 13 -1.20 -5.23 25.40
CA LEU A 13 -2.57 -5.16 24.90
C LEU A 13 -3.56 -5.43 26.06
N PRO A 14 -4.61 -4.61 26.23
CA PRO A 14 -5.64 -4.83 27.24
C PRO A 14 -6.26 -6.23 27.14
N THR A 15 -6.65 -6.80 28.27
CA THR A 15 -7.19 -8.18 28.34
C THR A 15 -8.39 -8.37 27.42
N ASP A 16 -9.25 -7.36 27.30
CA ASP A 16 -10.42 -7.40 26.42
C ASP A 16 -10.02 -7.44 24.95
N ARG A 17 -9.01 -6.66 24.56
CA ARG A 17 -8.49 -6.66 23.19
C ARG A 17 -7.84 -7.99 22.83
N ARG A 18 -7.15 -8.65 23.78
CA ARG A 18 -6.62 -10.01 23.57
C ARG A 18 -7.73 -11.04 23.37
N LYS A 19 -8.82 -10.95 24.14
CA LYS A 19 -9.98 -11.85 23.97
C LYS A 19 -10.65 -11.65 22.61
N ILE A 20 -10.81 -10.41 22.16
CA ILE A 20 -11.35 -10.08 20.84
C ILE A 20 -10.47 -10.66 19.73
N ILE A 21 -9.15 -10.46 19.81
CA ILE A 21 -8.20 -11.01 18.82
C ILE A 21 -8.26 -12.54 18.81
N LYS A 22 -8.28 -13.17 19.99
CA LYS A 22 -8.36 -14.63 20.09
C LYS A 22 -9.65 -15.17 19.47
N LYS A 23 -10.79 -14.56 19.78
CA LYS A 23 -12.08 -14.91 19.19
C LYS A 23 -12.08 -14.72 17.67
N ALA A 24 -11.54 -13.60 17.18
CA ALA A 24 -11.44 -13.34 15.74
C ALA A 24 -10.53 -14.34 15.02
N LEU A 25 -9.44 -14.80 15.67
CA LEU A 25 -8.57 -15.85 15.14
C LEU A 25 -9.24 -17.23 15.16
N GLU A 26 -10.08 -17.51 16.15
CA GLU A 26 -10.87 -18.75 16.24
C GLU A 26 -12.02 -18.78 15.21
N GLU A 27 -12.62 -17.62 14.90
CA GLU A 27 -13.65 -17.45 13.87
C GLU A 27 -13.07 -17.34 12.44
N HIS A 28 -11.75 -17.19 12.31
CA HIS A 28 -11.08 -17.10 11.03
C HIS A 28 -10.96 -18.49 10.39
N GLU A 29 -11.90 -18.82 9.50
CA GLU A 29 -11.72 -19.93 8.58
C GLU A 29 -10.71 -19.52 7.49
N SER A 30 -9.66 -20.32 7.32
CA SER A 30 -8.74 -20.12 6.22
C SER A 30 -9.46 -20.43 4.91
N GLU A 31 -9.77 -19.40 4.13
CA GLU A 31 -10.32 -19.58 2.79
C GLU A 31 -9.25 -20.23 1.90
N ALA A 32 -9.56 -21.40 1.34
CA ALA A 32 -8.69 -22.04 0.37
C ALA A 32 -8.67 -21.22 -0.94
N ARG A 33 -7.57 -20.48 -1.16
CA ARG A 33 -7.32 -19.71 -2.38
C ARG A 33 -6.75 -20.61 -3.46
N HIS A 34 -7.61 -21.46 -4.03
CA HIS A 34 -7.26 -22.36 -5.12
C HIS A 34 -6.68 -21.63 -6.32
N ASP A 35 -7.01 -20.36 -6.53
CA ASP A 35 -6.42 -19.49 -7.56
C ASP A 35 -4.90 -19.30 -7.40
N TRP A 36 -4.34 -19.52 -6.20
CA TRP A 36 -2.91 -19.40 -5.93
C TRP A 36 -2.14 -20.72 -6.05
N ASP A 37 -2.81 -21.82 -6.40
CA ASP A 37 -2.18 -23.12 -6.60
C ASP A 37 -1.16 -23.08 -7.74
N ARG A 38 0.00 -23.72 -7.55
CA ARG A 38 1.13 -23.69 -8.51
C ARG A 38 0.81 -24.32 -9.86
N GLU A 39 -0.20 -25.19 -9.89
CA GLU A 39 -0.64 -25.90 -11.08
C GLU A 39 -1.49 -25.01 -11.99
N ASN A 40 -1.99 -23.88 -11.49
CA ASN A 40 -2.80 -22.97 -12.27
C ASN A 40 -1.98 -22.21 -13.31
N GLU A 41 -2.65 -21.90 -14.42
CA GLU A 41 -2.11 -21.01 -15.44
C GLU A 41 -1.92 -19.59 -14.88
N TRP A 42 -0.68 -19.10 -14.91
CA TRP A 42 -0.37 -17.74 -14.47
C TRP A 42 -0.36 -16.74 -15.63
N LYS A 43 -1.45 -15.98 -15.74
CA LYS A 43 -1.72 -15.10 -16.87
C LYS A 43 -1.07 -13.73 -16.71
N PRO A 44 -0.70 -13.06 -17.82
CA PRO A 44 -0.23 -11.68 -17.77
C PRO A 44 -1.22 -10.74 -17.08
N VAL A 45 -0.72 -9.90 -16.18
CA VAL A 45 -1.53 -8.87 -15.51
C VAL A 45 -1.67 -7.63 -16.40
N ARG A 46 -2.90 -7.09 -16.46
CA ARG A 46 -3.18 -5.80 -17.11
C ARG A 46 -3.34 -4.71 -16.06
N PHE A 47 -2.52 -3.67 -16.13
CA PHE A 47 -2.61 -2.49 -15.27
C PHE A 47 -2.61 -1.21 -16.10
N PHE A 48 -3.63 -0.36 -15.91
CA PHE A 48 -3.79 0.95 -16.58
C PHE A 48 -3.37 0.95 -18.07
N ARG A 49 -3.92 -0.01 -18.84
CA ARG A 49 -3.68 -0.23 -20.30
C ARG A 49 -2.32 -0.83 -20.67
N LYS A 50 -1.47 -1.18 -19.72
CA LYS A 50 -0.22 -1.92 -19.95
C LYS A 50 -0.39 -3.37 -19.53
N ILE A 51 0.30 -4.26 -20.24
CA ILE A 51 0.40 -5.68 -19.89
C ILE A 51 1.79 -5.90 -19.31
N VAL A 52 1.86 -6.68 -18.24
CA VAL A 52 3.10 -7.16 -17.61
C VAL A 52 3.05 -8.69 -17.63
N LYS A 53 4.02 -9.33 -18.31
CA LYS A 53 4.07 -10.79 -18.42
C LYS A 53 4.65 -11.41 -17.15
N PRO A 54 4.37 -12.68 -16.85
CA PRO A 54 5.03 -13.39 -15.75
C PRO A 54 6.56 -13.26 -15.82
N GLY A 55 7.19 -13.09 -14.67
CA GLY A 55 8.65 -12.90 -14.58
C GLY A 55 9.15 -11.54 -15.07
N GLN A 56 8.28 -10.53 -15.15
CA GLN A 56 8.66 -9.17 -15.54
C GLN A 56 8.28 -8.14 -14.48
N SER A 57 9.08 -7.07 -14.42
CA SER A 57 8.71 -5.85 -13.74
C SER A 57 8.49 -4.71 -14.75
N ARG A 58 7.59 -3.78 -14.42
CA ARG A 58 7.30 -2.62 -15.26
C ARG A 58 6.76 -1.46 -14.42
N THR A 59 7.31 -0.27 -14.62
CA THR A 59 6.74 0.96 -14.09
C THR A 59 5.70 1.54 -15.05
N VAL A 60 4.52 1.83 -14.53
CA VAL A 60 3.38 2.42 -15.25
C VAL A 60 2.99 3.73 -14.58
N GLN A 61 2.82 4.78 -15.38
CA GLN A 61 2.35 6.08 -14.90
C GLN A 61 0.83 6.05 -14.76
N LEU A 62 0.31 6.20 -13.54
CA LEU A 62 -1.11 6.29 -13.24
C LEU A 62 -1.50 7.77 -13.12
N PRO A 63 -2.32 8.34 -14.03
CA PRO A 63 -2.81 9.70 -13.92
C PRO A 63 -3.89 9.80 -12.85
N LEU A 64 -3.56 10.35 -11.70
CA LEU A 64 -4.50 10.51 -10.58
C LEU A 64 -5.47 11.67 -10.79
N LEU A 65 -5.04 12.68 -11.53
CA LEU A 65 -5.84 13.84 -11.85
C LEU A 65 -5.49 14.31 -13.26
N ASP A 66 -6.50 14.36 -14.12
CA ASP A 66 -6.44 15.09 -15.38
C ASP A 66 -7.14 16.43 -15.18
N VAL A 67 -6.48 17.51 -15.60
CA VAL A 67 -6.98 18.88 -15.46
C VAL A 67 -6.92 19.54 -16.83
N SER A 68 -7.91 20.37 -17.14
CA SER A 68 -7.93 21.16 -18.38
C SER A 68 -6.93 22.32 -18.35
N LEU A 69 -6.61 22.82 -17.15
CA LEU A 69 -5.65 23.88 -16.92
C LEU A 69 -4.69 23.45 -15.79
N GLY A 70 -3.39 23.53 -16.04
CA GLY A 70 -2.33 23.18 -15.08
C GLY A 70 -1.71 21.79 -15.28
N ASP A 71 -0.90 21.37 -14.31
CA ASP A 71 -0.14 20.12 -14.38
C ASP A 71 -1.01 18.90 -14.05
N LYS A 72 -0.90 17.87 -14.89
CA LYS A 72 -1.42 16.53 -14.57
C LYS A 72 -0.64 15.93 -13.41
N TRP A 73 -1.28 15.04 -12.66
CA TRP A 73 -0.64 14.35 -11.53
C TRP A 73 -0.44 12.85 -11.83
N PRO A 74 0.53 12.48 -12.68
CA PRO A 74 0.91 11.09 -12.86
C PRO A 74 1.78 10.63 -11.69
N ILE A 75 1.51 9.43 -11.17
CA ILE A 75 2.38 8.77 -10.20
C ILE A 75 2.99 7.47 -10.78
N PRO A 76 4.27 7.18 -10.51
CA PRO A 76 4.90 5.94 -10.95
C PRO A 76 4.44 4.78 -10.07
N ILE A 77 3.84 3.77 -10.69
CA ILE A 77 3.53 2.48 -10.05
C ILE A 77 4.41 1.41 -10.65
N THR A 78 5.30 0.83 -9.86
CA THR A 78 6.08 -0.33 -10.32
C THR A 78 5.34 -1.60 -10.01
N ILE A 79 5.10 -2.40 -11.05
CA ILE A 79 4.46 -3.70 -10.98
C ILE A 79 5.56 -4.74 -11.12
N ILE A 80 5.64 -5.64 -10.16
CA ILE A 80 6.54 -6.80 -10.14
C ILE A 80 5.61 -8.00 -10.24
N HIS A 81 5.63 -8.69 -11.38
CA HIS A 81 4.74 -9.81 -11.64
C HIS A 81 5.54 -11.10 -11.63
N GLY A 82 5.29 -11.92 -10.61
CA GLY A 82 5.97 -13.18 -10.37
C GLY A 82 5.78 -14.19 -11.50
N THR A 83 6.57 -15.26 -11.49
CA THR A 83 6.42 -16.40 -12.41
C THR A 83 5.35 -17.39 -11.95
N ARG A 84 4.97 -17.34 -10.67
CA ARG A 84 4.03 -18.27 -10.04
C ARG A 84 2.74 -17.57 -9.61
N PRO A 85 1.60 -18.28 -9.60
CA PRO A 85 0.36 -17.79 -8.99
C PRO A 85 0.53 -17.38 -7.53
N GLY A 86 -0.25 -16.40 -7.11
CA GLY A 86 -0.20 -15.85 -5.75
C GLY A 86 -0.97 -14.53 -5.60
N PRO A 87 -0.93 -13.93 -4.40
CA PRO A 87 -1.69 -12.74 -4.08
C PRO A 87 -1.26 -11.51 -4.86
N VAL A 88 -2.16 -10.56 -4.99
CA VAL A 88 -1.85 -9.17 -5.37
C VAL A 88 -1.62 -8.35 -4.11
N VAL A 89 -0.39 -7.87 -3.93
CA VAL A 89 0.02 -7.02 -2.81
C VAL A 89 0.29 -5.61 -3.33
N THR A 90 -0.34 -4.60 -2.74
CA THR A 90 -0.10 -3.20 -3.07
C THR A 90 0.54 -2.49 -1.89
N ILE A 91 1.73 -1.93 -2.11
CA ILE A 91 2.48 -1.13 -1.15
C ILE A 91 2.38 0.33 -1.56
N VAL A 92 1.87 1.18 -0.68
CA VAL A 92 1.69 2.62 -0.93
C VAL A 92 2.46 3.44 0.10
N GLY A 93 3.08 4.51 -0.38
CA GLY A 93 3.77 5.51 0.43
C GLY A 93 3.22 6.92 0.16
N ALA A 94 3.39 7.80 1.14
CA ALA A 94 3.01 9.21 1.09
C ALA A 94 1.59 9.46 0.56
N LEU A 95 0.60 8.83 1.22
CA LEU A 95 -0.79 9.28 1.15
C LEU A 95 -0.93 10.67 1.77
N HIS A 96 -0.16 10.95 2.82
CA HIS A 96 0.12 12.30 3.30
C HIS A 96 1.50 12.74 2.79
N GLY A 97 1.59 13.97 2.30
CA GLY A 97 2.83 14.46 1.68
C GLY A 97 3.94 14.81 2.67
N ASP A 98 3.63 14.95 3.96
CA ASP A 98 4.60 15.21 5.02
C ASP A 98 5.24 13.92 5.60
N GLU A 99 4.91 12.75 5.06
CA GLU A 99 5.35 11.44 5.57
C GLU A 99 6.40 10.76 4.65
N LEU A 100 7.60 11.34 4.59
CA LEU A 100 8.65 10.94 3.63
C LEU A 100 9.23 9.53 3.84
N THR A 101 9.14 8.98 5.06
CA THR A 101 9.71 7.67 5.40
C THR A 101 9.10 6.55 4.56
N GLY A 102 7.79 6.59 4.31
CA GLY A 102 7.10 5.61 3.47
C GLY A 102 7.58 5.66 2.02
N THR A 103 7.75 6.86 1.47
CA THR A 103 8.32 7.06 0.13
C THR A 103 9.74 6.51 0.04
N SER A 104 10.60 6.83 1.02
CA SER A 104 11.97 6.33 1.06
C SER A 104 12.03 4.80 1.13
N ALA A 105 11.18 4.18 1.94
CA ALA A 105 11.08 2.72 2.03
C ALA A 105 10.64 2.10 0.70
N CYS A 106 9.60 2.64 0.06
CA CYS A 106 9.16 2.19 -1.27
C CYS A 106 10.26 2.35 -2.32
N THR A 107 10.97 3.47 -2.37
CA THR A 107 12.08 3.65 -3.31
C THR A 107 13.24 2.71 -3.04
N ASN A 108 13.51 2.38 -1.77
CA ASN A 108 14.53 1.40 -1.39
C ASN A 108 14.13 -0.02 -1.81
N LEU A 109 12.86 -0.41 -1.65
CA LEU A 109 12.34 -1.67 -2.20
C LEU A 109 12.47 -1.75 -3.72
N LEU A 110 12.44 -0.61 -4.41
CA LEU A 110 12.65 -0.51 -5.85
C LEU A 110 14.13 -0.35 -6.25
N SER A 111 15.06 -0.45 -5.31
CA SER A 111 16.49 -0.40 -5.62
C SER A 111 16.99 -1.73 -6.21
N PRO A 112 18.11 -1.72 -6.95
CA PRO A 112 18.71 -2.94 -7.51
C PRO A 112 18.94 -4.05 -6.48
N LYS A 113 19.25 -3.68 -5.22
CA LYS A 113 19.42 -4.62 -4.10
C LYS A 113 18.24 -5.58 -3.93
N PHE A 114 17.02 -5.10 -4.17
CA PHE A 114 15.81 -5.89 -4.02
C PHE A 114 15.27 -6.40 -5.37
N LEU A 115 15.43 -5.63 -6.46
CA LEU A 115 14.84 -5.95 -7.77
C LEU A 115 15.72 -6.79 -8.70
N ASP A 116 17.05 -6.81 -8.51
CA ASP A 116 17.95 -7.60 -9.37
C ASP A 116 17.76 -9.11 -9.13
N THR A 117 18.38 -9.94 -9.97
CA THR A 117 18.22 -11.40 -10.02
C THR A 117 18.48 -12.15 -8.70
N SER A 118 19.21 -11.54 -7.77
CA SER A 118 19.49 -12.11 -6.44
C SER A 118 18.68 -11.45 -5.32
N GLY A 119 17.85 -10.47 -5.66
CA GLY A 119 17.03 -9.70 -4.73
C GLY A 119 15.72 -10.39 -4.39
N SER A 120 15.16 -10.07 -3.23
CA SER A 120 13.92 -10.71 -2.75
C SER A 120 12.67 -10.29 -3.54
N LEU A 121 12.77 -9.29 -4.41
CA LEU A 121 11.72 -8.81 -5.30
C LEU A 121 12.03 -9.06 -6.78
N ASP A 122 12.97 -9.96 -7.09
CA ASP A 122 13.18 -10.46 -8.45
C ASP A 122 11.85 -11.08 -8.97
N PRO A 123 11.30 -10.58 -10.10
CA PRO A 123 10.13 -11.17 -10.74
C PRO A 123 10.24 -12.69 -10.99
N GLN A 124 11.44 -13.23 -11.19
CA GLN A 124 11.62 -14.68 -11.38
C GLN A 124 11.37 -15.46 -10.08
N GLY A 125 11.67 -14.86 -8.93
CA GLY A 125 11.54 -15.44 -7.60
C GLY A 125 10.20 -15.20 -6.91
N VAL A 126 9.42 -14.20 -7.32
CA VAL A 126 8.15 -13.81 -6.69
C VAL A 126 6.99 -14.75 -7.09
N ALA A 127 6.07 -14.98 -6.15
CA ALA A 127 4.75 -15.57 -6.40
C ALA A 127 3.67 -14.50 -6.24
N GLY A 128 2.76 -14.40 -7.22
CA GLY A 128 1.75 -13.36 -7.27
C GLY A 128 2.23 -12.07 -7.92
N THR A 129 1.64 -10.94 -7.52
CA THR A 129 1.94 -9.62 -8.09
C THR A 129 2.15 -8.61 -6.98
N ILE A 130 3.24 -7.84 -7.04
CA ILE A 130 3.52 -6.75 -6.12
C ILE A 130 3.40 -5.44 -6.88
N ARG A 131 2.66 -4.47 -6.34
CA ARG A 131 2.52 -3.11 -6.86
C ARG A 131 3.10 -2.16 -5.84
N ILE A 132 4.04 -1.32 -6.25
CA ILE A 132 4.68 -0.36 -5.36
C ILE A 132 4.41 1.06 -5.89
N ALA A 133 3.74 1.86 -5.07
CA ALA A 133 3.43 3.26 -5.31
C ALA A 133 4.15 4.13 -4.29
N PRO A 134 5.35 4.65 -4.58
CA PRO A 134 6.14 5.38 -3.58
C PRO A 134 5.50 6.67 -3.08
N LEU A 135 4.64 7.27 -3.91
CA LEU A 135 4.07 8.59 -3.67
C LEU A 135 2.68 8.70 -4.28
N ILE A 136 1.66 8.94 -3.46
CA ILE A 136 0.28 9.22 -3.89
C ILE A 136 -0.02 10.71 -3.90
N ASN A 137 0.26 11.42 -2.80
CA ASN A 137 0.00 12.85 -2.66
C ASN A 137 1.18 13.68 -3.17
N LEU A 138 1.39 13.67 -4.49
CA LEU A 138 2.44 14.45 -5.17
C LEU A 138 2.45 15.96 -4.78
N PRO A 139 1.33 16.70 -4.81
CA PRO A 139 1.34 18.11 -4.44
C PRO A 139 1.66 18.30 -2.95
N GLY A 140 1.07 17.49 -2.06
CA GLY A 140 1.39 17.54 -0.64
C GLY A 140 2.86 17.23 -0.37
N TYR A 141 3.47 16.31 -1.10
CA TYR A 141 4.88 15.96 -0.92
C TYR A 141 5.83 17.10 -1.28
N ARG A 142 5.53 17.85 -2.37
CA ARG A 142 6.28 19.06 -2.73
C ARG A 142 6.20 20.14 -1.64
N GLU A 143 5.02 20.31 -1.07
CA GLU A 143 4.75 21.31 -0.03
C GLU A 143 5.01 20.82 1.40
N LYS A 144 5.46 19.57 1.58
CA LYS A 144 5.58 18.90 2.89
C LYS A 144 4.29 19.06 3.73
N SER A 145 3.15 18.82 3.09
CA SER A 145 1.82 18.97 3.63
C SER A 145 1.08 17.65 3.69
N ARG A 146 0.34 17.45 4.78
CA ARG A 146 -0.59 16.33 4.94
C ARG A 146 -1.68 16.33 3.88
N TYR A 147 -2.15 17.52 3.52
CA TYR A 147 -3.36 17.72 2.72
C TYR A 147 -3.04 17.88 1.24
N PHE A 148 -4.03 17.64 0.40
CA PHE A 148 -4.00 18.07 -1.00
C PHE A 148 -4.30 19.58 -1.12
N PRO A 149 -4.11 20.19 -2.31
CA PRO A 149 -4.34 21.63 -2.52
C PRO A 149 -5.74 22.13 -2.18
N ASP A 150 -6.76 21.27 -2.19
CA ASP A 150 -8.13 21.60 -1.76
C ASP A 150 -8.34 21.52 -0.24
N GLY A 151 -7.26 21.36 0.53
CA GLY A 151 -7.25 21.34 2.00
C GLY A 151 -7.77 20.04 2.61
N ARG A 152 -7.95 18.97 1.82
CA ARG A 152 -8.56 17.72 2.28
C ARG A 152 -7.55 16.60 2.50
N ASP A 153 -7.89 15.73 3.45
CA ASP A 153 -7.15 14.50 3.78
C ASP A 153 -7.72 13.33 2.96
N ILE A 154 -6.88 12.69 2.14
CA ILE A 154 -7.30 11.59 1.27
C ILE A 154 -7.82 10.38 2.06
N ASN A 155 -7.28 10.12 3.25
CA ASN A 155 -7.73 9.04 4.14
C ASN A 155 -9.11 9.28 4.75
N ARG A 156 -9.75 10.42 4.46
CA ARG A 156 -11.14 10.70 4.79
C ARG A 156 -12.04 10.77 3.55
N ASN A 157 -11.48 10.54 2.37
CA ASN A 157 -12.14 10.70 1.09
C ASN A 157 -12.20 9.41 0.26
N PHE A 158 -11.59 8.30 0.70
CA PHE A 158 -11.84 6.99 0.08
C PHE A 158 -13.31 6.57 0.26
N THR A 159 -13.94 5.92 -0.72
CA THR A 159 -13.43 5.49 -2.04
C THR A 159 -13.44 6.57 -3.13
N GLY A 160 -13.84 7.80 -2.80
CA GLY A 160 -13.85 8.94 -3.71
C GLY A 160 -14.99 8.96 -4.73
N ARG A 161 -15.11 10.06 -5.47
CA ARG A 161 -16.07 10.24 -6.59
C ARG A 161 -15.42 10.95 -7.77
N PRO A 162 -15.70 10.54 -9.03
CA PRO A 162 -15.09 11.14 -10.22
C PRO A 162 -15.56 12.59 -10.48
N SER A 163 -16.72 12.98 -9.95
CA SER A 163 -17.25 14.35 -10.00
C SER A 163 -17.08 15.12 -8.68
N GLY A 164 -16.31 14.58 -7.73
CA GLY A 164 -16.08 15.20 -6.42
C GLY A 164 -15.02 16.29 -6.44
N SER A 165 -14.58 16.69 -5.24
CA SER A 165 -13.44 17.59 -5.08
C SER A 165 -12.16 16.98 -5.67
N THR A 166 -11.11 17.79 -5.82
CA THR A 166 -9.80 17.34 -6.29
C THR A 166 -9.31 16.10 -5.54
N THR A 167 -9.34 16.11 -4.20
CA THR A 167 -8.98 14.94 -3.39
C THR A 167 -9.90 13.75 -3.60
N SER A 168 -11.21 13.98 -3.72
CA SER A 168 -12.18 12.91 -3.95
C SER A 168 -11.99 12.23 -5.31
N ARG A 169 -11.62 13.00 -6.34
CA ARG A 169 -11.27 12.49 -7.67
C ARG A 169 -10.00 11.65 -7.66
N VAL A 170 -8.97 12.12 -6.96
CA VAL A 170 -7.73 11.36 -6.74
C VAL A 170 -8.03 10.05 -6.00
N ALA A 171 -8.76 10.12 -4.89
CA ALA A 171 -9.16 8.93 -4.12
C ALA A 171 -9.93 7.92 -4.99
N HIS A 172 -10.79 8.41 -5.89
CA HIS A 172 -11.49 7.56 -6.86
C HIS A 172 -10.54 6.84 -7.82
N GLN A 173 -9.55 7.54 -8.38
CA GLN A 173 -8.56 6.94 -9.29
C GLN A 173 -7.70 5.90 -8.57
N VAL A 174 -7.19 6.23 -7.37
CA VAL A 174 -6.41 5.31 -6.53
C VAL A 174 -7.24 4.08 -6.18
N TRP A 175 -8.48 4.28 -5.71
CA TRP A 175 -9.37 3.17 -5.37
C TRP A 175 -9.60 2.25 -6.58
N LYS A 176 -10.06 2.84 -7.69
CA LYS A 176 -10.48 2.11 -8.88
C LYS A 176 -9.36 1.33 -9.54
N HIS A 177 -8.15 1.89 -9.60
CA HIS A 177 -7.07 1.35 -10.42
C HIS A 177 -5.92 0.72 -9.64
N LEU A 178 -5.71 1.10 -8.38
CA LEU A 178 -4.59 0.61 -7.59
C LEU A 178 -5.04 -0.35 -6.48
N ILE A 179 -6.17 -0.05 -5.83
CA ILE A 179 -6.59 -0.73 -4.59
C ILE A 179 -7.63 -1.84 -4.83
N LYS A 180 -8.66 -1.58 -5.65
CA LYS A 180 -9.88 -2.41 -5.71
C LYS A 180 -9.65 -3.91 -5.96
N ASP A 181 -8.63 -4.27 -6.73
CA ASP A 181 -8.28 -5.63 -7.14
C ASP A 181 -7.02 -6.16 -6.43
N THR A 182 -6.74 -5.63 -5.24
CA THR A 182 -5.62 -6.06 -4.39
C THR A 182 -6.12 -6.96 -3.27
N ASP A 183 -5.40 -8.04 -2.96
CA ASP A 183 -5.70 -8.90 -1.82
C ASP A 183 -5.17 -8.32 -0.50
N VAL A 184 -3.98 -7.71 -0.53
CA VAL A 184 -3.33 -7.10 0.65
C VAL A 184 -2.80 -5.71 0.34
N ILE A 185 -3.15 -4.72 1.17
CA ILE A 185 -2.65 -3.35 1.06
C ILE A 185 -1.72 -3.07 2.24
N ILE A 186 -0.51 -2.62 1.95
CA ILE A 186 0.47 -2.14 2.93
C ILE A 186 0.60 -0.64 2.73
N ASP A 187 0.04 0.14 3.65
CA ASP A 187 0.08 1.60 3.62
C ASP A 187 1.08 2.14 4.65
N LEU A 188 2.16 2.73 4.17
CA LEU A 188 3.29 3.18 4.99
C LEU A 188 3.08 4.62 5.47
N HIS A 189 2.67 4.75 6.74
CA HIS A 189 2.52 6.04 7.43
C HIS A 189 3.70 6.37 8.34
N ALA A 190 3.96 7.66 8.50
CA ALA A 190 4.89 8.18 9.50
C ALA A 190 4.16 8.99 10.59
N ALA A 191 4.87 9.39 11.64
CA ALA A 191 4.31 10.27 12.65
C ALA A 191 4.04 11.66 12.05
N ALA A 192 2.91 12.27 12.44
CA ALA A 192 2.63 13.66 12.10
C ALA A 192 3.73 14.59 12.64
N LYS A 193 3.87 15.76 12.01
CA LYS A 193 4.85 16.78 12.41
C LYS A 193 4.83 17.04 13.93
N GLY A 194 6.01 16.98 14.55
CA GLY A 194 6.18 17.21 15.99
C GLY A 194 5.82 16.01 16.87
N ARG A 195 5.57 14.83 16.30
CA ARG A 195 5.33 13.58 17.03
C ARG A 195 6.35 12.51 16.62
N SER A 196 6.56 11.55 17.51
CA SER A 196 7.34 10.35 17.24
C SER A 196 6.47 9.12 17.49
N ASN A 197 6.49 8.17 16.57
CA ASN A 197 5.86 6.88 16.73
C ASN A 197 6.95 5.81 16.79
N MET A 198 6.79 4.82 17.66
CA MET A 198 7.55 3.58 17.53
C MET A 198 7.12 2.83 16.26
N PRO A 199 8.04 2.14 15.56
CA PRO A 199 7.66 1.26 14.45
C PRO A 199 6.62 0.25 14.90
N GLN A 200 5.46 0.23 14.23
CA GLN A 200 4.33 -0.61 14.60
C GLN A 200 3.49 -0.96 13.38
N ILE A 201 2.86 -2.13 13.43
CA ILE A 201 1.83 -2.53 12.47
C ILE A 201 0.47 -2.16 13.07
N ARG A 202 -0.37 -1.52 12.27
CA ARG A 202 -1.78 -1.26 12.57
C ARG A 202 -2.61 -2.07 11.59
N ALA A 203 -3.20 -3.16 12.08
CA ALA A 203 -4.09 -4.04 11.35
C ALA A 203 -5.45 -4.08 12.05
#